data_AF-A0A3P6RG32-F1
#
_entry.id   AF-A0A3P6RG32-F1
#
_cell.length_a   1.000
_cell.length_b   1.000
_cell.length_c   1.000
_cell.angle_alpha   90.00
_cell.angle_beta   90.00
_cell.angle_gamma   90.00
#
_symmetry.space_group_name_H-M   'P 1'
#
loop_
_entity.id
_entity.type
_entity.pdbx_description
1 polymer ?
#
loop_
_entity_poly.entity_id
_entity_poly.type
_entity_poly.pdbx_seq_one_letter_code
_entity_poly.pdbx_strand_id
1 'polypeptide(L)'
;MAMLRTMVALLAISGHKSPVLVSFFSGPANALLVNADKAKATASGLIEGHYVFMLVVVDDGGLKGNASAFISVERSKNEPPVARAFNVTVLLPTAIAILNASQSSDDAGIVSYLWQPLDDVPASM
;
A
#
# COMPACT_ATOMS: atom_id res chain seq x y z
N MET A 1 0.04 -23.13 -15.97
CA MET A 1 -0.76 -21.92 -16.28
C MET A 1 0.21 -20.75 -16.37
N ALA A 2 0.72 -20.45 -17.57
CA ALA A 2 1.72 -19.39 -17.76
C ALA A 2 1.03 -18.03 -17.70
N MET A 3 1.37 -17.19 -16.70
CA MET A 3 0.90 -15.81 -16.69
C MET A 3 1.74 -14.98 -17.65
N LEU A 4 1.13 -14.65 -18.78
CA LEU A 4 1.50 -13.56 -19.66
C LEU A 4 1.50 -12.25 -18.83
N ARG A 5 2.65 -11.59 -18.67
CA ARG A 5 2.72 -10.28 -18.00
C ARG A 5 3.46 -9.26 -18.87
N THR A 6 2.63 -8.48 -19.53
CA THR A 6 2.80 -7.21 -20.25
C THR A 6 4.19 -6.57 -20.22
N MET A 7 4.85 -6.55 -21.38
CA MET A 7 5.97 -5.63 -21.65
C MET A 7 5.42 -4.21 -21.83
N VAL A 8 5.83 -3.27 -20.98
CA VAL A 8 5.71 -1.85 -21.29
C VAL A 8 7.02 -1.44 -21.96
N ALA A 9 7.02 -1.43 -23.29
CA ALA A 9 8.05 -0.75 -24.06
C ALA A 9 7.70 0.74 -24.08
N LEU A 10 8.43 1.57 -23.33
CA LEU A 10 8.31 3.02 -23.46
C LEU A 10 9.13 3.47 -24.68
N LEU A 11 8.41 4.07 -25.64
CA LEU A 11 8.89 4.52 -26.93
C LEU A 11 10.03 5.56 -26.76
N ALA A 12 11.19 5.28 -27.35
CA ALA A 12 12.31 6.23 -27.42
C ALA A 12 11.99 7.33 -28.45
N ILE A 13 11.99 8.59 -28.02
CA ILE A 13 11.90 9.75 -28.91
C ILE A 13 13.33 10.22 -29.23
N SER A 14 13.59 10.33 -30.54
CA SER A 14 14.85 10.70 -31.18
C SER A 14 15.39 12.07 -30.76
N GLY A 15 16.71 12.16 -30.56
CA GLY A 15 17.45 13.43 -30.55
C GLY A 15 18.42 13.61 -29.38
N HIS A 16 19.58 12.96 -29.44
CA HIS A 16 20.81 13.31 -28.69
C HIS A 16 20.73 13.30 -27.13
N LYS A 17 20.94 12.11 -26.57
CA LYS A 17 21.71 11.75 -25.34
C LYS A 17 21.18 10.41 -24.83
N SER A 18 22.09 9.46 -24.67
CA SER A 18 21.91 8.03 -24.42
C SER A 18 20.69 7.71 -23.52
N PRO A 19 19.67 6.97 -24.02
CA PRO A 19 18.52 6.60 -23.22
C PRO A 19 18.90 5.51 -22.21
N VAL A 20 18.79 5.81 -20.92
CA VAL A 20 18.77 4.81 -19.85
C VAL A 20 17.43 4.06 -19.99
N LEU A 21 17.50 2.75 -20.26
CA LEU A 21 16.32 1.90 -20.42
C LEU A 21 16.25 0.95 -19.22
N VAL A 22 15.23 1.09 -18.38
CA VAL A 22 14.90 0.10 -17.33
C VAL A 22 14.08 -0.99 -17.98
N SER A 23 14.62 -2.21 -18.11
CA SER A 23 14.00 -3.23 -18.98
C SER A 23 13.42 -4.47 -18.30
N PHE A 24 13.50 -4.65 -16.97
CA PHE A 24 12.74 -5.73 -16.31
C PHE A 24 12.24 -5.33 -14.93
N PHE A 25 10.97 -5.65 -14.69
CA PHE A 25 10.24 -5.42 -13.45
C PHE A 25 9.66 -6.74 -12.97
N SER A 26 9.96 -7.11 -11.72
CA SER A 26 9.29 -8.21 -11.03
C SER A 26 8.85 -7.73 -9.66
N GLY A 27 7.58 -7.94 -9.32
CA GLY A 27 7.01 -7.55 -8.05
C GLY A 27 5.51 -7.86 -7.95
N PRO A 28 4.91 -7.70 -6.75
CA PRO A 28 3.54 -8.08 -6.46
C PRO A 28 2.49 -7.21 -7.17
N ALA A 29 2.81 -5.95 -7.48
CA ALA A 29 1.97 -5.04 -8.28
C ALA A 29 2.83 -4.26 -9.27
N ASN A 30 2.23 -3.63 -10.28
CA ASN A 30 2.96 -2.76 -11.19
C ASN A 30 3.45 -1.50 -10.45
N ALA A 31 4.77 -1.31 -10.34
CA ALA A 31 5.34 -0.07 -9.82
C ALA A 31 5.48 0.97 -10.94
N LEU A 32 5.24 2.24 -10.62
CA LEU A 32 5.50 3.36 -11.51
C LEU A 32 6.91 3.90 -11.26
N LEU A 33 7.71 4.09 -12.31
CA LEU A 33 8.99 4.78 -12.25
C LEU A 33 8.89 6.16 -12.88
N VAL A 34 9.15 7.19 -12.09
CA VAL A 34 9.31 8.58 -12.55
C VAL A 34 10.80 8.86 -12.71
N ASN A 35 11.18 9.56 -13.78
CA ASN A 35 12.59 9.85 -14.14
C ASN A 35 13.45 8.60 -14.39
N ALA A 36 12.85 7.55 -14.99
CA ALA A 36 13.54 6.29 -15.27
C ALA A 36 14.73 6.42 -16.23
N ASP A 37 14.81 7.53 -16.96
CA ASP A 37 15.90 7.87 -17.89
C ASP A 37 17.03 8.70 -17.24
N LYS A 38 16.93 9.01 -15.95
CA LYS A 38 17.90 9.82 -15.20
C LYS A 38 18.73 8.95 -14.25
N ALA A 39 19.81 9.53 -13.72
CA ALA A 39 20.64 8.87 -12.69
C ALA A 39 19.87 8.57 -11.39
N LYS A 40 18.75 9.25 -11.13
CA LYS A 40 17.86 9.01 -10.00
C LYS A 40 16.42 8.86 -10.51
N ALA A 41 15.80 7.75 -10.14
CA ALA A 41 14.39 7.48 -10.40
C ALA A 41 13.61 7.38 -9.09
N THR A 42 12.31 7.66 -9.15
CA THR A 42 11.39 7.49 -8.01
C THR A 42 10.42 6.37 -8.33
N ALA A 43 10.35 5.36 -7.47
CA ALA A 43 9.36 4.29 -7.54
C ALA A 43 8.12 4.65 -6.69
N SER A 44 6.92 4.48 -7.24
CA SER A 44 5.65 4.70 -6.56
C SER A 44 4.62 3.61 -6.89
N GLY A 45 3.49 3.59 -6.17
CA GLY A 45 2.48 2.54 -6.30
C GLY A 45 2.94 1.18 -5.75
N LEU A 46 3.87 1.20 -4.80
CA LEU A 46 4.39 0.00 -4.17
C LEU A 46 3.39 -0.55 -3.14
N ILE A 47 3.21 -1.86 -3.12
CA ILE A 47 2.48 -2.60 -2.10
C ILE A 47 3.43 -3.57 -1.40
N GLU A 48 3.00 -4.15 -0.29
CA GLU A 48 3.78 -5.13 0.47
C GLU A 48 4.37 -6.23 -0.43
N GLY A 49 5.67 -6.45 -0.30
CA GLY A 49 6.44 -7.47 -1.02
C GLY A 49 7.77 -6.97 -1.60
N HIS A 50 8.36 -7.77 -2.48
CA HIS A 50 9.70 -7.55 -3.01
C HIS A 50 9.67 -7.11 -4.47
N TYR A 51 10.51 -6.14 -4.79
CA TYR A 51 10.64 -5.58 -6.14
C TYR A 51 12.08 -5.65 -6.61
N VAL A 52 12.27 -6.04 -7.88
CA VAL A 52 13.58 -6.02 -8.55
C VAL A 52 13.49 -5.12 -9.78
N PHE A 53 14.44 -4.19 -9.89
CA PHE A 53 14.59 -3.27 -11.00
C PHE A 53 15.96 -3.46 -11.65
N MET A 54 16.00 -3.49 -12.98
CA MET A 54 17.27 -3.53 -13.72
C MET A 54 17.62 -2.17 -14.30
N LEU A 55 18.80 -1.65 -13.98
CA LEU A 55 19.40 -0.47 -14.57
C LEU A 55 20.25 -0.87 -15.78
N VAL A 56 20.12 -0.15 -16.88
CA VAL A 56 21.05 -0.21 -18.02
C VAL A 56 21.62 1.19 -18.27
N VAL A 57 22.94 1.31 -18.24
CA VAL A 57 23.67 2.53 -18.59
C VAL A 57 24.37 2.34 -19.93
N VAL A 58 24.45 3.40 -20.72
CA VAL A 58 25.06 3.39 -22.07
C VAL A 58 26.01 4.57 -22.18
N ASP A 59 27.25 4.34 -22.60
CA ASP A 59 28.22 5.42 -22.87
C ASP A 59 27.99 6.07 -24.25
N ASP A 60 28.88 6.96 -24.66
CA ASP A 60 28.83 7.64 -25.96
C ASP A 60 29.31 6.76 -27.12
N GLY A 61 30.09 5.71 -26.83
CA GLY A 61 30.46 4.66 -27.78
C GLY A 61 29.40 3.57 -27.98
N GLY A 62 28.30 3.62 -27.21
CA GLY A 62 27.21 2.65 -27.26
C GLY A 62 27.46 1.37 -26.44
N LEU A 63 28.55 1.32 -25.66
CA LEU A 63 28.82 0.22 -24.73
C LEU A 63 27.84 0.28 -23.57
N LYS A 64 27.44 -0.91 -23.07
CA LYS A 64 26.39 -1.04 -22.06
C LYS A 64 26.91 -1.68 -20.78
N GLY A 65 26.52 -1.11 -19.65
CA GLY A 65 26.62 -1.73 -18.32
C GLY A 65 25.23 -1.98 -17.76
N ASN A 66 25.06 -3.01 -16.93
CA ASN A 66 23.80 -3.27 -16.25
C ASN A 66 24.00 -3.64 -14.77
N ALA A 67 23.00 -3.37 -13.96
CA ALA A 67 22.95 -3.71 -12.54
C ALA A 67 21.49 -3.92 -12.10
N SER A 68 21.28 -4.61 -10.98
CA SER A 68 19.96 -4.77 -10.38
C SER A 68 19.88 -4.04 -9.03
N ALA A 69 18.70 -3.49 -8.74
CA ALA A 69 18.35 -2.88 -7.46
C ALA A 69 17.11 -3.56 -6.86
N PHE A 70 17.09 -3.69 -5.54
CA PHE A 70 16.04 -4.37 -4.79
C PHE A 70 15.32 -3.40 -3.84
N ILE A 71 14.00 -3.53 -3.75
CA ILE A 71 13.18 -2.86 -2.74
C ILE A 71 12.39 -3.92 -1.97
N SER A 72 12.51 -3.91 -0.64
CA SER A 72 11.60 -4.62 0.28
C SER A 72 10.56 -3.62 0.78
N VAL A 73 9.28 -3.91 0.55
CA VAL A 73 8.16 -3.12 1.06
C VAL A 73 7.50 -3.95 2.14
N GLU A 74 7.73 -3.56 3.38
CA GLU A 74 7.20 -4.25 4.56
C GLU A 74 6.08 -3.41 5.16
N ARG A 75 5.01 -4.07 5.61
CA ARG A 75 4.01 -3.40 6.43
C ARG A 75 4.62 -3.09 7.80
N SER A 76 4.23 -1.97 8.39
CA SER A 76 4.40 -1.78 9.83
C SER A 76 3.78 -2.96 10.59
N LYS A 77 4.32 -3.27 11.78
CA LYS A 77 3.74 -4.28 12.66
C LYS A 77 2.26 -3.93 12.91
N ASN A 78 1.37 -4.90 12.64
CA ASN A 78 -0.06 -4.74 12.90
C ASN A 78 -0.31 -4.50 14.39
N GLU A 79 -1.08 -3.47 14.72
CA GLU A 79 -1.50 -3.19 16.09
C GLU A 79 -2.89 -3.79 16.36
N PRO A 80 -3.26 -4.08 17.62
CA PRO A 80 -4.62 -4.51 17.93
C PRO A 80 -5.61 -3.35 17.73
N PRO A 81 -6.89 -3.64 17.39
CA PRO A 81 -7.90 -2.61 17.21
C PRO A 81 -8.19 -1.88 18.53
N VAL A 82 -8.40 -0.57 18.43
CA VAL A 82 -8.83 0.27 19.55
C VAL A 82 -10.33 0.49 19.47
N ALA A 83 -11.08 -0.16 20.37
CA ALA A 83 -12.52 0.02 20.50
C ALA A 83 -12.86 1.36 21.17
N ARG A 84 -13.80 2.11 20.59
CA ARG A 84 -14.33 3.36 21.16
C ARG A 84 -15.84 3.36 21.07
N ALA A 85 -16.52 3.48 22.20
CA ALA A 85 -17.98 3.58 22.31
C ALA A 85 -18.37 4.82 23.14
N PHE A 86 -19.54 5.40 22.85
CA PHE A 86 -20.06 6.58 23.53
C PHE A 86 -21.25 6.27 24.43
N ASN A 87 -21.29 6.91 25.59
CA ASN A 87 -22.42 6.84 26.49
C ASN A 87 -23.62 7.59 25.91
N VAL A 88 -24.82 7.06 26.14
CA VAL A 88 -26.09 7.66 25.70
C VAL A 88 -27.06 7.69 26.87
N THR A 89 -27.71 8.82 27.06
CA THR A 89 -28.80 8.98 28.04
C THR A 89 -30.13 8.95 27.30
N VAL A 90 -31.06 8.10 27.75
CA VAL A 90 -32.43 8.02 27.22
C VAL A 90 -33.40 8.54 28.26
N LEU A 91 -34.31 9.42 27.83
CA LEU A 91 -35.44 9.86 28.63
C LEU A 91 -36.68 9.05 28.26
N LEU A 92 -37.42 8.60 29.27
CA LEU A 92 -38.72 7.98 29.06
C LEU A 92 -39.74 9.02 28.55
N PRO A 93 -40.70 8.63 27.70
CA PRO A 93 -41.05 7.26 27.31
C PRO A 93 -40.34 6.72 26.05
N THR A 94 -39.35 7.42 25.49
CA THR A 94 -38.70 7.05 24.20
C THR A 94 -38.14 5.62 24.19
N ALA A 95 -37.65 5.12 25.33
CA ALA A 95 -37.26 3.72 25.58
C ALA A 95 -36.37 3.05 24.50
N ILE A 96 -35.66 3.84 23.70
CA ILE A 96 -34.79 3.40 22.61
C ILE A 96 -33.48 4.18 22.71
N ALA A 97 -32.35 3.47 22.57
CA ALA A 97 -31.01 4.04 22.48
C ALA A 97 -30.32 3.55 21.20
N ILE A 98 -29.42 4.37 20.65
CA ILE A 98 -28.51 3.97 19.57
C ILE A 98 -27.10 4.01 20.14
N LEU A 99 -26.43 2.85 20.21
CA LEU A 99 -25.02 2.78 20.60
C LEU A 99 -24.12 3.01 19.38
N ASN A 100 -23.11 3.85 19.53
CA ASN A 100 -22.20 4.21 18.45
C ASN A 100 -20.76 3.84 18.79
N ALA A 101 -20.13 3.02 17.95
CA ALA A 101 -18.70 2.68 18.02
C ALA A 101 -17.90 3.07 16.76
N SER A 102 -18.41 4.00 15.96
CA SER A 102 -17.83 4.41 14.67
C SER A 102 -16.46 5.09 14.78
N GLN A 103 -16.02 5.46 15.99
CA GLN A 103 -14.67 6.00 16.24
C GLN A 103 -13.66 4.91 16.65
N SER A 104 -14.05 3.65 16.63
CA SER A 104 -13.10 2.55 16.75
C SER A 104 -12.14 2.57 15.56
N SER A 105 -10.87 2.22 15.78
CA SER A 105 -9.82 2.32 14.77
C SER A 105 -8.87 1.13 14.81
N ASP A 106 -8.33 0.76 13.66
CA ASP A 106 -7.30 -0.27 13.49
C ASP A 106 -6.44 0.12 12.28
N ASP A 107 -5.15 -0.20 12.29
CA ASP A 107 -4.22 0.15 11.21
C ASP A 107 -4.38 -0.75 9.96
N ALA A 108 -4.91 -1.97 10.12
CA ALA A 108 -5.26 -2.88 9.03
C ALA A 108 -6.77 -2.98 8.75
N GLY A 109 -7.60 -2.31 9.57
CA GLY A 109 -9.03 -2.19 9.41
C GLY A 109 -9.82 -3.16 10.29
N ILE A 110 -10.99 -2.70 10.75
CA ILE A 110 -11.89 -3.49 11.61
C ILE A 110 -12.77 -4.38 10.74
N VAL A 111 -12.72 -5.69 10.97
CA VAL A 111 -13.50 -6.69 10.20
C VAL A 111 -14.84 -7.06 10.82
N SER A 112 -15.02 -6.81 12.13
CA SER A 112 -16.24 -7.19 12.85
C SER A 112 -16.47 -6.35 14.10
N TYR A 113 -17.73 -6.19 14.50
CA TYR A 113 -18.15 -5.62 15.78
C TYR A 113 -19.03 -6.63 16.53
N LEU A 114 -18.89 -6.71 17.85
CA LEU A 114 -19.73 -7.54 18.72
C LEU A 114 -20.18 -6.69 19.91
N TRP A 115 -21.49 -6.53 20.06
CA TRP A 115 -22.11 -5.92 21.24
C TRP A 115 -22.74 -7.02 22.08
N GLN A 116 -22.49 -6.98 23.38
CA GLN A 116 -23.12 -7.87 24.36
C GLN A 116 -23.56 -7.03 25.56
N PRO A 117 -24.77 -7.27 26.10
CA PRO A 117 -25.11 -6.79 27.44
C PRO A 117 -24.08 -7.33 28.44
N LEU A 118 -23.75 -6.53 29.44
CA LEU A 118 -22.98 -7.01 30.58
C LEU A 118 -23.97 -7.50 31.64
N ASP A 119 -23.91 -8.79 31.95
CA ASP A 119 -24.85 -9.44 32.88
C ASP A 119 -24.69 -8.95 34.32
N ASP A 120 -23.53 -8.37 34.66
CA ASP A 120 -23.17 -7.92 36.02
C ASP A 120 -23.32 -6.41 36.25
N VAL A 121 -24.08 -5.69 35.42
CA VAL A 121 -24.39 -4.28 35.75
C VAL A 121 -25.52 -4.30 36.77
N PRO A 122 -25.28 -3.93 38.05
CA PRO A 122 -26.38 -3.78 38.99
C PRO A 122 -27.33 -2.76 38.38
N ALA A 123 -28.61 -3.11 38.26
CA ALA A 123 -29.62 -2.08 38.05
C ALA A 123 -29.36 -1.03 39.13
N SER A 124 -29.01 0.20 38.72
CA SER A 124 -28.62 1.27 39.63
C SER A 124 -29.58 1.32 40.82
N MET A 125 -29.02 1.48 42.02
CA MET A 125 -29.75 1.90 43.22
C MET A 125 -30.55 3.17 42.97
#